data_AF-A0A1I7EL32-F1
#
_entry.id   AF-A0A1I7EL32-F1
#
_cell.length_a   1.000
_cell.length_b   1.000
_cell.length_c   1.000
_cell.angle_alpha   90.00
_cell.angle_beta   90.00
_cell.angle_gamma   90.00
#
_symmetry.space_group_name_H-M   'P 1'
#
loop_
_entity.id
_entity.type
_entity.pdbx_description
1 polymer ?
#
loop_
_entity_poly.entity_id
_entity_poly.type
_entity_poly.pdbx_seq_one_letter_code
_entity_poly.pdbx_strand_id
1 'polypeptide(L)'
;MASGQQKAEEYVLRFATWIASKTDEDFRNIASRGKLSRVEIAAECGFAKSVLAQNPRVREALTGLEKSLRKRGVLPSLATDCETEVDDETEADGETATATTNQVRQVESSQSARDAERLSRVERELASVKAENSELKRLLARFTVLQEALAETGRLPR
;
A
#
# COMPACT_ATOMS: atom_id res chain seq x y z
N MET A 1 -7.22 -1.87 38.44
CA MET A 1 -6.05 -2.51 37.81
C MET A 1 -6.52 -3.23 36.56
N ALA A 2 -6.26 -2.71 35.36
CA ALA A 2 -6.61 -3.41 34.13
C ALA A 2 -5.76 -4.69 34.01
N SER A 3 -6.39 -5.82 33.69
CA SER A 3 -5.67 -7.10 33.55
C SER A 3 -4.69 -7.02 32.39
N GLY A 4 -3.62 -7.83 32.43
CA GLY A 4 -2.67 -7.91 31.32
C GLY A 4 -3.35 -8.28 29.99
N GLN A 5 -4.42 -9.05 30.06
CA GLN A 5 -5.25 -9.42 28.90
C GLN A 5 -6.04 -8.23 28.34
N GLN A 6 -6.63 -7.39 29.21
CA GLN A 6 -7.34 -6.19 28.77
C GLN A 6 -6.41 -5.20 28.06
N LYS A 7 -5.18 -5.01 28.57
CA LYS A 7 -4.17 -4.19 27.88
C LYS A 7 -3.77 -4.78 26.53
N ALA A 8 -3.64 -6.10 26.45
CA ALA A 8 -3.33 -6.79 25.19
C ALA A 8 -4.42 -6.58 24.14
N GLU A 9 -5.69 -6.59 24.54
CA GLU A 9 -6.83 -6.30 23.66
C GLU A 9 -6.87 -4.84 23.22
N GLU A 10 -6.58 -3.91 24.13
CA GLU A 10 -6.48 -2.49 23.79
C GLU A 10 -5.43 -2.24 22.69
N TYR A 11 -4.27 -2.89 22.77
CA TYR A 11 -3.23 -2.77 21.74
C TYR A 11 -3.67 -3.34 20.38
N VAL A 12 -4.42 -4.44 20.37
CA VAL A 12 -4.96 -5.02 19.13
C VAL A 12 -5.98 -4.06 18.52
N LEU A 13 -6.84 -3.45 19.32
CA LEU A 13 -7.81 -2.46 18.84
C LEU A 13 -7.10 -1.23 18.26
N ARG A 14 -6.09 -0.70 18.94
CA ARG A 14 -5.28 0.41 18.41
C ARG A 14 -4.62 0.05 17.07
N PHE A 15 -4.07 -1.15 16.97
CA PHE A 15 -3.47 -1.63 15.73
C PHE A 15 -4.50 -1.79 14.60
N ALA A 16 -5.70 -2.30 14.90
CA ALA A 16 -6.77 -2.45 13.92
C ALA A 16 -7.28 -1.08 13.43
N THR A 17 -7.49 -0.12 14.33
CA THR A 17 -7.87 1.25 13.98
C THR A 17 -6.80 1.92 13.13
N TRP A 18 -5.52 1.69 13.47
CA TRP A 18 -4.39 2.19 12.69
C TRP A 18 -4.39 1.61 11.27
N ILE A 19 -4.57 0.30 11.10
CA ILE A 19 -4.68 -0.33 9.78
C ILE A 19 -5.80 0.31 8.96
N ALA A 20 -6.97 0.52 9.57
CA ALA A 20 -8.12 1.11 8.89
C ALA A 20 -7.92 2.58 8.51
N SER A 21 -7.07 3.31 9.24
CA SER A 21 -6.76 4.72 8.96
C SER A 21 -5.75 4.95 7.84
N LYS A 22 -5.00 3.90 7.44
CA LYS A 22 -3.88 4.01 6.51
C LYS A 22 -4.23 3.53 5.10
N THR A 23 -3.62 4.18 4.12
CA THR A 23 -3.76 3.82 2.70
C THR A 23 -2.59 2.94 2.24
N ASP A 24 -2.74 2.33 1.06
CA ASP A 24 -1.69 1.51 0.44
C ASP A 24 -0.40 2.29 0.19
N GLU A 25 -0.50 3.58 -0.09
CA GLU A 25 0.66 4.47 -0.25
C GLU A 25 1.39 4.70 1.07
N ASP A 26 0.65 4.88 2.16
CA ASP A 26 1.24 5.01 3.50
C ASP A 26 1.99 3.75 3.90
N PHE A 27 1.42 2.57 3.63
CA PHE A 27 2.10 1.30 3.89
C PHE A 27 3.38 1.15 3.06
N ARG A 28 3.42 1.71 1.84
CA ARG A 28 4.63 1.72 1.01
C ARG A 28 5.70 2.68 1.56
N ASN A 29 5.29 3.82 2.11
CA ASN A 29 6.22 4.77 2.75
C ASN A 29 6.85 4.20 4.03
N ILE A 30 6.06 3.41 4.79
CA ILE A 30 6.50 2.78 6.06
C ILE A 30 7.23 1.44 5.80
N ALA A 31 7.16 0.92 4.57
CA ALA A 31 7.88 -0.28 4.19
C ALA A 31 9.39 0.00 4.08
N SER A 32 10.18 -0.76 4.84
CA SER A 32 11.64 -0.71 4.78
C SER A 32 12.21 -2.10 4.49
N ARG A 33 13.09 -2.21 3.49
CA ARG A 33 13.79 -3.47 3.14
C ARG A 33 12.83 -4.66 2.91
N GLY A 34 11.65 -4.41 2.33
CA GLY A 34 10.64 -5.44 2.02
C GLY A 34 9.76 -5.88 3.20
N LYS A 35 9.86 -5.26 4.37
CA LYS A 35 9.00 -5.51 5.55
C LYS A 35 8.47 -4.20 6.11
N LEU A 36 7.39 -4.23 6.89
CA LEU A 36 6.92 -3.00 7.55
C LEU A 36 7.86 -2.60 8.69
N SER A 37 8.18 -1.31 8.78
CA SER A 37 9.02 -0.77 9.85
C SER A 37 8.33 -0.92 11.21
N ARG A 38 8.78 -1.89 12.01
CA ARG A 38 8.24 -2.13 13.37
C ARG A 38 8.39 -0.92 14.29
N VAL A 39 9.37 -0.05 14.02
CA VAL A 39 9.62 1.16 14.80
C VAL A 39 8.59 2.22 14.49
N GLU A 40 8.31 2.45 13.21
CA GLU A 40 7.27 3.40 12.77
C GLU A 40 5.88 2.94 13.17
N ILE A 41 5.56 1.65 13.00
CA ILE A 41 4.28 1.10 13.46
C ILE A 41 4.06 1.35 14.95
N ALA A 42 5.09 1.10 15.76
CA ALA A 42 5.04 1.33 17.21
C ALA A 42 4.82 2.81 17.54
N ALA A 43 5.52 3.71 16.83
CA ALA A 43 5.36 5.15 16.99
C ALA A 43 3.94 5.63 16.62
N GLU A 44 3.40 5.16 15.49
CA GLU A 44 2.08 5.57 15.00
C GLU A 44 0.93 4.97 15.81
N CYS A 45 1.05 3.72 16.25
CA CYS A 45 0.03 3.08 17.10
C CYS A 45 0.10 3.54 18.57
N GLY A 46 1.15 4.27 18.95
CA GLY A 46 1.34 4.78 20.31
C GLY A 46 1.58 3.67 21.35
N PHE A 47 2.30 2.61 20.98
CA PHE A 47 2.71 1.55 21.90
C PHE A 47 4.18 1.15 21.68
N ALA A 48 4.81 0.57 22.70
CA ALA A 48 6.22 0.18 22.61
C ALA A 48 6.43 -0.95 21.58
N LYS A 49 7.58 -0.95 20.90
CA LYS A 49 8.01 -2.04 19.99
C LYS A 49 7.91 -3.44 20.65
N SER A 50 8.10 -3.50 21.96
CA SER A 50 7.97 -4.74 22.75
C SER A 50 6.57 -5.36 22.64
N VAL A 51 5.51 -4.57 22.47
CA VAL A 51 4.15 -5.07 22.31
C VAL A 51 4.01 -5.93 21.05
N LEU A 52 4.68 -5.57 19.96
CA LEU A 52 4.71 -6.37 18.72
C LEU A 52 5.40 -7.74 18.91
N ALA A 53 6.30 -7.85 19.89
CA ALA A 53 7.02 -9.09 20.19
C ALA A 53 6.32 -9.94 21.27
N GLN A 54 5.79 -9.29 22.31
CA GLN A 54 5.19 -9.95 23.47
C GLN A 54 3.74 -10.37 23.24
N ASN A 55 2.97 -9.64 22.43
CA ASN A 55 1.57 -9.94 22.17
C ASN A 55 1.42 -10.79 20.90
N PRO A 56 1.12 -12.10 21.02
CA PRO A 56 1.00 -12.97 19.84
C PRO A 56 -0.11 -12.53 18.89
N ARG A 57 -1.22 -11.96 19.41
CA ARG A 57 -2.34 -11.49 18.58
C ARG A 57 -1.94 -10.36 17.64
N VAL A 58 -1.16 -9.39 18.15
CA VAL A 58 -0.68 -8.26 17.32
C VAL A 58 0.33 -8.74 16.29
N ARG A 59 1.20 -9.69 16.67
CA ARG A 59 2.16 -10.32 15.75
C ARG A 59 1.46 -11.05 14.60
N GLU A 60 0.44 -11.83 14.89
CA GLU A 60 -0.38 -12.51 13.89
C GLU A 60 -1.11 -11.52 12.97
N ALA A 61 -1.71 -10.48 13.56
CA ALA A 61 -2.35 -9.41 12.78
C ALA A 61 -1.34 -8.71 11.85
N LEU A 62 -0.12 -8.44 12.32
CA LEU A 62 0.94 -7.81 11.52
C LEU A 62 1.41 -8.71 10.38
N THR A 63 1.62 -10.00 10.64
CA THR A 63 2.00 -10.95 9.58
C THR A 63 0.88 -11.16 8.56
N GLY A 64 -0.38 -11.17 9.00
CA GLY A 64 -1.56 -11.19 8.14
C GLY A 64 -1.66 -9.94 7.26
N LEU A 65 -1.41 -8.77 7.83
CA LEU A 65 -1.34 -7.50 7.11
C LEU A 65 -0.22 -7.50 6.06
N GLU A 66 0.99 -7.94 6.41
CA GLU A 66 2.08 -8.03 5.44
C GLU A 66 1.74 -8.99 4.29
N LYS A 67 1.12 -10.13 4.57
CA LYS A 67 0.66 -11.07 3.54
C LYS A 67 -0.41 -10.44 2.63
N SER A 68 -1.37 -9.71 3.18
CA SER A 68 -2.41 -9.06 2.37
C SER A 68 -1.82 -7.92 1.51
N LEU A 69 -0.90 -7.13 2.05
CA LEU A 69 -0.18 -6.09 1.32
C LEU A 69 0.71 -6.65 0.21
N ARG A 70 1.35 -7.81 0.40
CA ARG A 70 2.08 -8.52 -0.67
C ARG A 70 1.14 -8.99 -1.78
N LYS A 71 -0.02 -9.56 -1.44
CA LYS A 71 -1.05 -9.95 -2.43
C LYS A 71 -1.53 -8.76 -3.25
N ARG A 72 -1.59 -7.57 -2.65
CA ARG A 72 -1.97 -6.31 -3.30
C ARG A 72 -0.83 -5.66 -4.08
N GLY A 73 0.39 -6.19 -4.01
CA GLY A 73 1.57 -5.64 -4.68
C GLY A 73 2.09 -4.34 -4.06
N VAL A 74 1.74 -4.06 -2.79
CA VAL A 74 2.21 -2.88 -2.06
C VAL A 74 3.62 -3.12 -1.51
N LEU A 75 3.88 -4.33 -1.00
CA LEU A 75 5.19 -4.77 -0.50
C LEU A 75 5.88 -5.67 -1.54
N PRO A 76 7.21 -5.55 -1.74
CA PRO A 76 7.98 -6.48 -2.55
C PRO A 76 7.81 -7.92 -2.06
N SER A 77 7.73 -8.90 -2.97
CA SER A 77 7.66 -10.30 -2.57
C SER A 77 8.98 -10.70 -1.89
N LEU A 78 8.92 -11.10 -0.61
CA LEU A 78 10.06 -11.73 0.03
C LEU A 78 10.28 -13.08 -0.65
N ALA A 79 11.41 -13.23 -1.34
CA ALA A 79 11.82 -14.48 -1.99
C ALA A 79 12.24 -15.57 -0.97
N THR A 80 11.67 -15.58 0.24
CA THR A 80 12.12 -16.39 1.37
C THR A 80 10.96 -16.90 2.23
N ASP A 81 9.88 -17.34 1.60
CA ASP A 81 8.86 -18.16 2.28
C ASP A 81 8.77 -19.51 1.54
N CYS A 82 9.88 -20.26 1.53
CA CYS A 82 9.96 -21.67 1.13
C CYS A 82 10.63 -22.52 2.22
N GLU A 83 10.52 -22.16 3.50
CA GLU A 83 11.03 -23.03 4.57
C GLU A 83 10.04 -23.02 5.73
N THR A 84 9.22 -24.06 5.76
CA THR A 84 8.48 -24.50 6.94
C THR A 84 8.81 -25.99 7.06
N GLU A 85 9.66 -26.29 8.05
CA GLU A 85 9.82 -27.59 8.73
C GLU A 85 10.48 -28.73 7.95
N VAL A 86 11.80 -28.86 8.07
CA VAL A 86 12.43 -30.17 8.35
C VAL A 86 13.75 -29.98 9.09
N ASP A 87 13.92 -30.79 10.12
CA ASP A 87 15.02 -30.84 11.07
C ASP A 87 16.42 -31.10 10.45
N ASP A 88 17.41 -30.76 11.29
CA ASP A 88 18.70 -31.44 11.46
C ASP A 88 19.97 -30.77 10.91
N GLU A 89 21.01 -30.99 11.69
CA GLU A 89 22.29 -30.31 11.80
C GLU A 89 23.16 -30.30 10.54
N THR A 90 24.02 -29.28 10.38
CA THR A 90 25.49 -29.37 10.16
C THR A 90 26.06 -28.14 9.41
N GLU A 91 27.20 -27.70 9.93
CA GLU A 91 28.09 -26.59 9.59
C GLU A 91 28.56 -26.46 8.12
N ALA A 92 29.03 -25.23 7.83
CA ALA A 92 30.06 -24.83 6.85
C ALA A 92 29.69 -24.77 5.34
N ASP A 93 29.58 -23.55 4.79
CA ASP A 93 30.71 -22.89 4.10
C ASP A 93 30.25 -21.57 3.43
N GLY A 94 31.06 -20.53 3.60
CA GLY A 94 30.76 -19.17 3.17
C GLY A 94 31.10 -18.92 1.71
N GLU A 95 30.10 -18.97 0.82
CA GLU A 95 30.23 -18.41 -0.54
C GLU A 95 28.87 -18.09 -1.22
N THR A 96 28.00 -17.31 -0.56
CA THR A 96 26.66 -16.95 -1.12
C THR A 96 26.30 -15.46 -1.07
N ALA A 97 27.27 -14.57 -0.82
CA ALA A 97 27.01 -13.13 -0.76
C ALA A 97 26.92 -12.45 -2.14
N THR A 98 27.57 -13.00 -3.18
CA THR A 98 27.69 -12.32 -4.48
C THR A 98 26.53 -12.63 -5.45
N ALA A 99 25.94 -13.83 -5.36
CA ALA A 99 24.83 -14.24 -6.22
C ALA A 99 23.50 -13.55 -5.85
N THR A 100 23.26 -13.34 -4.56
CA THR A 100 22.03 -12.71 -4.05
C THR A 100 21.89 -11.26 -4.49
N THR A 101 22.99 -10.49 -4.53
CA THR A 101 22.96 -9.08 -4.97
C THR A 101 22.62 -8.94 -6.45
N ASN A 102 23.04 -9.88 -7.30
CA ASN A 102 22.75 -9.85 -8.74
C ASN A 102 21.30 -10.24 -9.05
N GLN A 103 20.74 -11.20 -8.30
CA GLN A 103 19.33 -11.60 -8.43
C GLN A 103 18.37 -10.49 -7.97
N VAL A 104 18.67 -9.80 -6.86
CA VAL A 104 17.87 -8.66 -6.38
C VAL A 104 17.85 -7.54 -7.43
N ARG A 105 18.99 -7.22 -8.05
CA ARG A 105 19.08 -6.19 -9.10
C ARG A 105 18.33 -6.56 -10.39
N GLN A 106 18.27 -7.84 -10.74
CA GLN A 106 17.52 -8.33 -11.90
C GLN A 106 15.99 -8.34 -11.64
N VAL A 107 15.57 -8.64 -10.40
CA VAL A 107 14.17 -8.54 -10.00
C VAL A 107 13.72 -7.08 -9.92
N GLU A 108 14.53 -6.18 -9.37
CA GLU A 108 14.24 -4.74 -9.32
C GLU A 108 14.15 -4.11 -10.72
N SER A 109 15.04 -4.50 -11.65
CA SER A 109 14.97 -4.00 -13.04
C SER A 109 13.77 -4.52 -13.82
N SER A 110 13.38 -5.78 -13.62
CA SER A 110 12.16 -6.34 -14.23
C SER A 110 10.87 -5.80 -13.59
N GLN A 111 10.88 -5.46 -12.30
CA GLN A 111 9.78 -4.75 -11.64
C GLN A 111 9.66 -3.31 -12.13
N SER A 112 10.78 -2.58 -12.21
CA SER A 112 10.83 -1.21 -12.73
C SER A 112 10.31 -1.11 -14.16
N ALA A 113 10.64 -2.08 -15.03
CA ALA A 113 10.10 -2.13 -16.39
C ALA A 113 8.56 -2.30 -16.42
N ARG A 114 8.01 -3.21 -15.61
CA ARG A 114 6.57 -3.41 -15.50
C ARG A 114 5.86 -2.21 -14.89
N ASP A 115 6.48 -1.58 -13.91
CA ASP A 115 5.93 -0.38 -13.28
C ASP A 115 5.94 0.81 -14.25
N ALA A 116 6.98 0.95 -15.08
CA ALA A 116 7.02 1.94 -16.15
C ALA A 116 5.93 1.71 -17.21
N GLU A 117 5.68 0.46 -17.61
CA GLU A 117 4.59 0.13 -18.53
C GLU A 117 3.21 0.47 -17.93
N ARG A 118 2.99 0.11 -16.67
CA ARG A 118 1.76 0.44 -15.93
C ARG A 118 1.58 1.95 -15.79
N LEU A 119 2.65 2.67 -15.45
CA LEU A 119 2.65 4.14 -15.36
C LEU A 119 2.26 4.75 -16.71
N SER A 120 2.90 4.31 -17.81
CA SER A 120 2.61 4.82 -19.15
C SER A 120 1.16 4.58 -19.59
N ARG A 121 0.56 3.47 -19.13
CA ARG A 121 -0.85 3.17 -19.40
C ARG A 121 -1.78 4.08 -18.60
N VAL A 122 -1.53 4.24 -17.31
CA VAL A 122 -2.32 5.12 -16.44
C VAL A 122 -2.22 6.57 -16.89
N GLU A 123 -1.04 7.04 -17.29
CA GLU A 123 -0.85 8.39 -17.84
C GLU A 123 -1.66 8.61 -19.13
N ARG A 124 -1.71 7.61 -20.02
CA ARG A 124 -2.56 7.66 -21.22
C ARG A 124 -4.06 7.73 -20.87
N GLU A 125 -4.50 6.90 -19.94
CA GLU A 125 -5.91 6.92 -19.48
C GLU A 125 -6.26 8.27 -18.84
N LEU A 126 -5.35 8.83 -18.03
CA LEU A 126 -5.52 10.14 -17.39
C LEU A 126 -5.60 11.26 -18.45
N ALA A 127 -4.74 11.22 -19.48
CA ALA A 127 -4.80 12.16 -20.58
C ALA A 127 -6.12 12.08 -21.36
N SER A 128 -6.61 10.87 -21.65
CA SER A 128 -7.90 10.65 -22.32
C SER A 128 -9.06 11.23 -21.50
N VAL A 129 -9.14 10.87 -20.22
CA VAL A 129 -10.21 11.32 -19.32
C VAL A 129 -10.19 12.84 -19.17
N LYS A 130 -9.00 13.46 -19.07
CA LYS A 130 -8.89 14.92 -19.02
C LYS A 130 -9.39 15.59 -20.31
N ALA A 131 -9.10 15.00 -21.48
CA ALA A 131 -9.58 15.51 -22.75
C ALA A 131 -11.12 15.46 -22.82
N GLU A 132 -11.73 14.33 -22.47
CA GLU A 132 -13.19 14.17 -22.39
C GLU A 132 -13.81 15.19 -21.42
N ASN A 133 -13.21 15.37 -20.25
CA ASN A 133 -13.67 16.36 -19.26
C ASN A 133 -13.63 17.78 -19.81
N SER A 134 -12.56 18.13 -20.55
CA SER A 134 -12.42 19.45 -21.17
C SER A 134 -13.47 19.68 -22.27
N GLU A 135 -13.81 18.64 -23.05
CA GLU A 135 -14.82 18.72 -24.08
C GLU A 135 -16.23 18.85 -23.50
N LEU A 136 -16.56 18.07 -22.46
CA LEU A 136 -17.82 18.18 -21.74
C LEU A 136 -18.00 19.57 -21.13
N LYS A 137 -16.95 20.12 -20.50
CA LYS A 137 -16.97 21.51 -19.99
C LYS A 137 -17.21 22.53 -21.09
N ARG A 138 -16.60 22.35 -22.27
CA ARG A 138 -16.83 23.21 -23.44
C ARG A 138 -18.26 23.10 -23.98
N LEU A 139 -18.87 21.92 -23.94
CA LEU A 139 -20.28 21.73 -24.30
C LEU A 139 -21.19 22.43 -23.30
N LEU A 140 -20.97 22.24 -22.00
CA LEU A 140 -21.72 22.92 -20.96
C LEU A 140 -21.64 24.44 -21.08
N ALA A 141 -20.44 24.99 -21.29
CA ALA A 141 -20.26 26.43 -21.50
C ALA A 141 -21.04 26.97 -22.72
N ARG A 142 -21.24 26.17 -23.76
CA ARG A 142 -22.10 26.56 -24.89
C ARG A 142 -23.57 26.51 -24.53
N PHE A 143 -23.99 25.51 -23.77
CA PHE A 143 -25.36 25.43 -23.28
C PHE A 143 -25.69 26.55 -22.29
N THR A 144 -24.74 26.99 -21.45
CA THR A 144 -24.96 28.13 -20.56
C THR A 144 -25.18 29.42 -21.35
N VAL A 145 -24.38 29.68 -22.39
CA VAL A 145 -24.59 30.84 -23.28
C VAL A 145 -25.95 30.77 -23.99
N LEU A 146 -26.36 29.58 -24.46
CA LEU A 146 -27.69 29.40 -25.05
C LEU A 146 -28.81 29.62 -24.02
N GLN A 147 -28.65 29.14 -22.79
CA GLN A 147 -29.61 29.37 -21.70
C GLN A 147 -29.71 30.85 -21.35
N GLU A 148 -28.60 31.59 -21.31
CA GLU A 148 -28.59 33.04 -21.10
C GLU A 148 -29.34 33.76 -22.21
N ALA A 149 -29.07 33.47 -23.48
CA ALA A 149 -29.80 34.07 -24.62
C ALA A 149 -31.31 33.71 -24.61
N LEU A 150 -31.67 32.49 -24.21
CA LEU A 150 -33.07 32.10 -24.03
C LEU A 150 -33.73 32.81 -22.85
N ALA A 151 -32.98 33.08 -21.77
CA ALA A 151 -33.43 33.87 -20.63
C ALA A 151 -33.72 35.32 -21.04
N GLU A 152 -32.79 35.95 -21.78
CA GLU A 152 -32.92 37.31 -22.30
C GLU A 152 -34.14 37.46 -23.23
N THR A 153 -34.40 36.44 -24.05
CA THR A 153 -35.56 36.42 -24.96
C THR A 153 -36.86 35.92 -24.31
N GLY A 154 -36.84 35.58 -23.02
CA GLY A 154 -38.02 35.13 -22.26
C GLY A 154 -38.56 33.76 -22.66
N ARG A 155 -37.74 32.90 -23.29
CA ARG A 155 -38.12 31.58 -23.83
C ARG A 155 -37.54 30.41 -23.04
N LEU A 156 -37.11 30.63 -21.79
CA LEU A 156 -36.64 29.55 -20.92
C LEU A 156 -37.74 28.50 -20.72
N PRO A 157 -37.51 27.22 -21.06
CA PRO A 157 -38.44 26.15 -20.71
C PRO A 157 -38.49 26.00 -19.19
N ARG A 158 -39.72 25.96 -18.64
CA ARG A 158 -39.99 25.72 -17.21
C ARG A 158 -39.80 24.26 -16.83
#